data_AF-A0AAC9MY56-F1
#
_entry.id   AF-A0AAC9MY56-F1
#
_cell.length_a   1.000
_cell.length_b   1.000
_cell.length_c   1.000
_cell.angle_alpha   90.00
_cell.angle_beta   90.00
_cell.angle_gamma   90.00
#
_symmetry.space_group_name_H-M   'P 1'
#
loop_
_entity.id
_entity.type
_entity.pdbx_description
1 polymer ?
#
loop_
_entity_poly.entity_id
_entity_poly.type
_entity_poly.pdbx_seq_one_letter_code
_entity_poly.pdbx_strand_id
1 'polypeptide(L)'
;MTDSVWIRRHGWWLPPAPFREDHGWHLWPAGQTPNRSPVRLFAPGFRYYVCDGGRSGERRVRFLTEMEAVSPVYAVVSLDEGFGRLEEFFGRQGRTMSWSAWYEDSYAVEKFRTPRTFALLAWTFSVRRSLSVPLPRAQRFAPSGWLQVPRDAIALK
;
A
#
# COMPACT_ATOMS: atom_id res chain seq x y z
N MET A 1 -22.40 12.36 5.59
CA MET A 1 -21.06 11.90 5.17
C MET A 1 -21.13 10.39 5.03
N THR A 2 -20.91 9.85 3.84
CA THR A 2 -20.89 8.39 3.61
C THR A 2 -19.64 7.80 4.22
N ASP A 3 -19.80 7.03 5.30
CA ASP A 3 -18.73 6.26 5.95
C ASP A 3 -18.11 5.31 4.90
N SER A 4 -16.93 5.69 4.41
CA SER A 4 -16.25 5.03 3.32
C SER A 4 -14.94 4.44 3.82
N VAL A 5 -14.53 3.32 3.25
CA VAL A 5 -13.32 2.61 3.63
C VAL A 5 -12.37 2.49 2.44
N TRP A 6 -11.08 2.41 2.75
CA TRP A 6 -10.02 2.24 1.76
C TRP A 6 -9.57 0.79 1.70
N ILE A 7 -9.37 0.31 0.48
CA ILE A 7 -8.87 -1.03 0.19
C ILE A 7 -7.60 -0.89 -0.66
N ARG A 8 -6.52 -1.52 -0.22
CA ARG A 8 -5.28 -1.69 -0.99
C ARG A 8 -5.31 -3.03 -1.71
N ARG A 9 -5.05 -3.03 -3.02
CA ARG A 9 -4.76 -4.27 -3.75
C ARG A 9 -3.36 -4.75 -3.40
N HIS A 10 -3.26 -6.00 -3.00
CA HIS A 10 -1.99 -6.69 -2.81
C HIS A 10 -1.37 -7.07 -4.17
N GLY A 11 -0.04 -6.97 -4.29
CA GLY A 11 0.68 -7.29 -5.54
C GLY A 11 0.62 -8.78 -5.91
N TRP A 12 0.50 -9.66 -4.91
CA TRP A 12 0.50 -11.12 -5.09
C TRP A 12 -0.90 -11.72 -5.22
N TRP A 13 -1.00 -12.83 -5.97
CA TRP A 13 -2.26 -13.54 -6.26
C TRP A 13 -3.01 -14.00 -5.00
N LEU A 14 -2.25 -14.38 -3.97
CA LEU A 14 -2.70 -14.59 -2.59
C LEU A 14 -1.63 -13.96 -1.67
N PRO A 15 -1.99 -13.11 -0.71
CA PRO A 15 -1.05 -12.76 0.35
C PRO A 15 -0.58 -14.04 1.06
N PRO A 16 0.70 -14.14 1.45
CA PRO A 16 1.20 -15.34 2.14
C PRO A 16 0.36 -15.64 3.40
N ALA A 17 0.26 -16.93 3.73
CA ALA A 17 -0.35 -17.39 4.99
C ALA A 17 0.74 -18.11 5.81
N PRO A 18 1.20 -17.53 6.93
CA PRO A 18 0.74 -16.29 7.55
C PRO A 18 1.10 -15.05 6.73
N PHE A 19 0.30 -13.98 6.84
CA PHE A 19 0.62 -12.70 6.22
C PHE A 19 1.86 -12.14 6.92
N ARG A 20 2.98 -12.07 6.19
CA ARG A 20 4.28 -11.67 6.76
C ARG A 20 4.64 -10.22 6.48
N GLU A 21 3.89 -9.56 5.61
CA GLU A 21 4.10 -8.14 5.37
C GLU A 21 3.56 -7.35 6.56
N ASP A 22 4.39 -6.46 7.07
CA ASP A 22 4.02 -5.51 8.11
C ASP A 22 4.19 -4.07 7.64
N HIS A 23 4.75 -3.82 6.46
CA HIS A 23 5.07 -2.49 5.96
C HIS A 23 4.64 -2.33 4.50
N GLY A 24 4.55 -1.08 4.06
CA GLY A 24 4.27 -0.74 2.68
C GLY A 24 4.93 0.58 2.29
N TRP A 25 5.03 0.80 0.99
CA TRP A 25 5.52 2.05 0.43
C TRP A 25 4.77 2.38 -0.87
N HIS A 26 4.90 3.63 -1.31
CA HIS A 26 4.26 4.11 -2.52
C HIS A 26 5.13 5.20 -3.18
N LEU A 27 5.27 5.09 -4.50
CA LEU A 27 6.00 6.03 -5.35
C LEU A 27 5.07 6.70 -6.36
N TRP A 28 5.20 8.02 -6.55
CA TRP A 28 4.50 8.73 -7.62
C TRP A 28 5.30 9.96 -8.06
N PRO A 29 5.04 10.54 -9.25
CA PRO A 29 5.78 11.72 -9.70
C PRO A 29 5.67 12.87 -8.68
N ALA A 30 6.79 13.50 -8.36
CA ALA A 30 6.80 14.63 -7.42
C ALA A 30 5.91 15.78 -7.93
N GLY A 31 5.31 16.53 -6.99
CA GLY A 31 4.36 17.60 -7.30
C GLY A 31 2.96 17.14 -7.70
N GLN A 32 2.72 15.82 -7.81
CA GLN A 32 1.40 15.26 -8.10
C GLN A 32 0.79 14.62 -6.85
N THR A 33 -0.54 14.47 -6.84
CA THR A 33 -1.23 13.60 -5.88
C THR A 33 -1.63 12.32 -6.61
N PRO A 34 -1.33 11.12 -6.09
CA PRO A 34 -1.71 9.88 -6.74
C PRO A 34 -3.24 9.80 -6.85
N ASN A 35 -3.72 9.47 -8.04
CA ASN A 35 -5.15 9.43 -8.34
C ASN A 35 -5.90 8.49 -7.39
N ARG A 36 -7.06 8.95 -6.86
CA ARG A 36 -7.96 8.21 -5.96
C ARG A 36 -7.19 7.41 -4.91
N SER A 37 -6.39 8.12 -4.12
CA SER A 37 -5.50 7.52 -3.14
C SER A 37 -5.65 8.17 -1.77
N PRO A 38 -5.59 7.38 -0.68
CA PRO A 38 -5.71 7.87 0.68
C PRO A 38 -4.42 8.49 1.24
N VAL A 39 -3.37 8.70 0.45
CA VAL A 39 -2.05 9.14 0.97
C VAL A 39 -2.10 10.42 1.82
N ARG A 40 -3.05 11.33 1.57
CA ARG A 40 -3.23 12.55 2.37
C ARG A 40 -3.85 12.31 3.75
N LEU A 41 -4.41 11.11 3.96
CA LEU A 41 -5.04 10.67 5.20
C LEU A 41 -4.13 9.78 6.03
N PHE A 42 -2.92 9.45 5.54
CA PHE A 42 -2.04 8.53 6.23
C PHE A 42 -1.49 9.18 7.49
N ALA A 43 -1.77 8.52 8.60
CA ALA A 43 -1.30 8.84 9.93
C ALA A 43 -1.36 7.56 10.78
N PRO A 44 -0.64 7.50 11.90
CA PRO A 44 -0.85 6.45 12.90
C PRO A 44 -2.33 6.30 13.25
N GLY A 45 -2.81 5.05 13.33
CA GLY A 45 -4.22 4.71 13.55
C GLY A 45 -5.10 4.72 12.29
N PHE A 46 -4.59 5.16 11.14
CA PHE A 46 -5.34 5.04 9.87
C PHE A 46 -5.58 3.57 9.54
N ARG A 47 -6.84 3.22 9.24
CA ARG A 47 -7.26 1.85 8.95
C ARG A 47 -7.59 1.67 7.49
N TYR A 48 -7.13 0.54 6.94
CA TYR A 48 -7.48 0.13 5.58
C TYR A 48 -7.54 -1.39 5.47
N TYR A 49 -8.21 -1.85 4.42
CA TYR A 49 -8.33 -3.26 4.09
C TYR A 49 -7.28 -3.67 3.05
N VAL A 50 -6.78 -4.89 3.15
CA VAL A 50 -5.95 -5.52 2.11
C VAL A 50 -6.82 -6.52 1.35
N CYS A 51 -6.84 -6.38 0.04
CA CYS A 51 -7.48 -7.29 -0.89
C CYS A 51 -6.43 -8.12 -1.61
N ASP A 52 -6.70 -9.39 -1.87
CA ASP A 52 -5.82 -10.23 -2.68
C ASP A 52 -5.69 -9.74 -4.14
N GLY A 53 -4.66 -10.24 -4.84
CA GLY A 53 -4.33 -9.86 -6.21
C GLY A 53 -5.17 -10.53 -7.29
N GLY A 54 -6.21 -11.29 -6.93
CA GLY A 54 -7.05 -12.10 -7.81
C GLY A 54 -7.69 -11.35 -8.99
N ARG A 55 -8.33 -12.11 -9.90
CA ARG A 55 -9.07 -11.53 -11.02
C ARG A 55 -10.27 -10.73 -10.52
N SER A 56 -10.72 -9.77 -11.33
CA SER A 56 -11.91 -8.98 -10.98
C SER A 56 -13.09 -9.90 -10.72
N GLY A 57 -13.78 -9.70 -9.59
CA GLY A 57 -14.92 -10.52 -9.17
C GLY A 57 -14.60 -11.82 -8.43
N GLU A 58 -13.33 -12.22 -8.36
CA GLU A 58 -12.84 -13.31 -7.49
C GLU A 58 -12.11 -12.78 -6.26
N ARG A 59 -11.74 -11.50 -6.31
CA ARG A 59 -11.03 -10.79 -5.25
C ARG A 59 -11.75 -10.85 -3.92
N ARG A 60 -10.97 -11.06 -2.86
CA ARG A 60 -11.47 -11.00 -1.48
C ARG A 60 -10.65 -10.05 -0.64
N VAL A 61 -11.35 -9.33 0.23
CA VAL A 61 -10.75 -8.64 1.37
C VAL A 61 -10.27 -9.70 2.36
N ARG A 62 -8.97 -9.64 2.67
CA ARG A 62 -8.26 -10.62 3.49
C ARG A 62 -7.87 -10.11 4.85
N PHE A 63 -7.55 -8.82 4.97
CA PHE A 63 -7.07 -8.26 6.23
C PHE A 63 -7.66 -6.89 6.47
N LEU A 64 -7.95 -6.60 7.73
CA LEU A 64 -8.04 -5.25 8.26
C LEU A 64 -6.69 -4.91 8.88
N THR A 65 -6.10 -3.79 8.43
CA THR A 65 -4.81 -3.30 8.89
C THR A 65 -4.97 -1.93 9.56
N GLU A 66 -4.07 -1.63 10.48
CA GLU A 66 -3.97 -0.33 11.14
C GLU A 66 -2.53 0.15 11.05
N MET A 67 -2.33 1.39 10.60
CA MET A 67 -1.01 1.99 10.47
C MET A 67 -0.43 2.32 11.85
N GLU A 68 0.85 1.99 12.02
CA GLU A 68 1.59 2.22 13.27
C GLU A 68 2.47 3.46 13.15
N ALA A 69 3.23 3.57 12.06
CA ALA A 69 4.05 4.72 11.73
C ALA A 69 3.94 5.06 10.24
N VAL A 70 4.13 6.33 9.91
CA VAL A 70 4.13 6.85 8.54
C VAL A 70 5.32 7.77 8.39
N SER A 71 6.08 7.61 7.31
CA SER A 71 7.22 8.48 7.02
C SER A 71 6.73 9.87 6.55
N PRO A 72 7.57 10.92 6.63
CA PRO A 72 7.36 12.08 5.77
C PRO A 72 7.40 11.64 4.28
N VAL A 73 6.85 12.48 3.40
CA VAL A 73 7.00 12.28 1.96
C VAL A 73 8.41 12.72 1.57
N TYR A 74 9.23 11.79 1.11
CA TYR A 74 10.57 12.07 0.58
C TYR A 74 10.49 12.42 -0.90
N ALA A 75 11.33 13.35 -1.34
CA ALA A 75 11.64 13.53 -2.76
C ALA A 75 12.87 12.68 -3.07
N VAL A 76 12.78 11.78 -4.05
CA VAL A 76 13.86 10.85 -4.43
C VAL A 76 14.06 10.84 -5.94
N VAL A 77 15.30 10.76 -6.40
CA VAL A 77 15.65 10.78 -7.83
C VAL A 77 16.28 9.48 -8.35
N SER A 78 16.61 8.55 -7.46
CA SER A 78 17.21 7.25 -7.81
C SER A 78 16.69 6.11 -6.96
N LEU A 79 16.97 4.87 -7.40
CA LEU A 79 16.73 3.68 -6.60
C LEU A 79 17.53 3.71 -5.29
N ASP A 80 18.79 4.09 -5.32
CA ASP A 80 19.65 4.11 -4.12
C ASP A 80 19.16 5.10 -3.07
N GLU A 81 18.74 6.29 -3.52
CA GLU A 81 18.17 7.27 -2.61
C GLU A 81 16.86 6.76 -2.00
N GLY A 82 15.99 6.14 -2.82
CA GLY A 82 14.77 5.51 -2.33
C GLY A 82 15.04 4.41 -1.31
N PHE A 83 16.00 3.53 -1.59
CA PHE A 83 16.41 2.46 -0.67
C PHE A 83 16.88 3.04 0.67
N GLY A 84 17.81 4.00 0.64
CA GLY A 84 18.34 4.62 1.85
C GLY A 84 17.26 5.25 2.73
N ARG A 85 16.25 5.90 2.13
CA ARG A 85 15.11 6.47 2.87
C ARG A 85 14.24 5.39 3.52
N LEU A 86 13.98 4.30 2.81
CA LEU A 86 13.17 3.20 3.32
C LEU A 86 13.89 2.44 4.42
N GLU A 87 15.18 2.13 4.21
CA GLU A 87 16.03 1.47 5.20
C GLU A 87 16.13 2.29 6.49
N GLU A 88 16.38 3.60 6.39
CA GLU A 88 16.41 4.52 7.54
C GLU A 88 15.06 4.51 8.30
N PHE A 89 13.95 4.63 7.58
CA PHE A 89 12.63 4.67 8.18
C PHE A 89 12.27 3.35 8.86
N PHE A 90 12.39 2.22 8.16
CA PHE A 90 12.03 0.91 8.69
C PHE A 90 12.99 0.47 9.80
N GLY A 91 14.27 0.79 9.70
CA GLY A 91 15.26 0.51 10.75
C GLY A 91 14.91 1.18 12.07
N ARG A 92 14.42 2.43 12.04
CA ARG A 92 13.91 3.12 13.25
C ARG A 92 12.69 2.44 13.88
N GLN A 93 11.96 1.63 13.12
CA GLN A 93 10.83 0.83 13.59
C GLN A 93 11.23 -0.60 14.00
N GLY A 94 12.53 -0.90 14.03
CA GLY A 94 13.04 -2.25 14.34
C GLY A 94 12.78 -3.26 13.21
N ARG A 95 12.67 -2.80 11.97
CA ARG A 95 12.35 -3.63 10.80
C ARG A 95 13.48 -3.60 9.78
N THR A 96 13.59 -4.69 9.03
CA THR A 96 14.63 -4.84 8.00
C THR A 96 13.99 -4.83 6.63
N MET A 97 14.52 -3.99 5.74
CA MET A 97 14.19 -4.03 4.31
C MET A 97 15.25 -4.86 3.59
N SER A 98 14.85 -5.86 2.80
CA SER A 98 15.82 -6.58 1.98
C SER A 98 16.16 -5.78 0.72
N TRP A 99 17.43 -5.84 0.31
CA TRP A 99 17.89 -5.31 -0.96
C TRP A 99 17.06 -5.82 -2.14
N SER A 100 16.80 -7.13 -2.19
CA SER A 100 16.00 -7.75 -3.25
C SER A 100 14.57 -7.21 -3.31
N ALA A 101 13.94 -6.91 -2.17
CA ALA A 101 12.56 -6.40 -2.13
C ALA A 101 12.42 -5.00 -2.75
N TRP A 102 13.52 -4.27 -2.96
CA TRP A 102 13.51 -2.96 -3.60
C TRP A 102 14.08 -3.00 -5.01
N TYR A 103 15.30 -3.50 -5.16
CA TYR A 103 16.03 -3.42 -6.42
C TYR A 103 15.53 -4.40 -7.48
N GLU A 104 14.84 -5.46 -7.08
CA GLU A 104 14.20 -6.42 -8.00
C GLU A 104 12.71 -6.11 -8.20
N ASP A 105 12.14 -5.15 -7.46
CA ASP A 105 10.75 -4.75 -7.62
C ASP A 105 10.57 -4.01 -8.95
N SER A 106 9.91 -4.68 -9.90
CA SER A 106 9.64 -4.13 -11.23
C SER A 106 8.96 -2.75 -11.18
N TYR A 107 8.10 -2.49 -10.18
CA TYR A 107 7.43 -1.21 -10.08
C TYR A 107 8.42 -0.10 -9.69
N ALA A 108 9.29 -0.30 -8.71
CA ALA A 108 10.36 0.63 -8.36
C ALA A 108 11.31 0.85 -9.55
N VAL A 109 11.82 -0.23 -10.14
CA VAL A 109 12.77 -0.17 -11.27
C VAL A 109 12.19 0.61 -12.45
N GLU A 110 10.95 0.33 -12.86
CA GLU A 110 10.30 1.02 -13.98
C GLU A 110 10.11 2.52 -13.71
N LYS A 111 9.87 2.93 -12.46
CA LYS A 111 9.74 4.36 -12.14
C LYS A 111 11.04 5.11 -12.42
N PHE A 112 12.18 4.57 -12.01
CA PHE A 112 13.47 5.28 -12.13
C PHE A 112 14.15 5.13 -13.49
N ARG A 113 13.57 4.39 -14.45
CA ARG A 113 14.04 4.41 -15.85
C ARG A 113 13.92 5.78 -16.52
N THR A 114 12.98 6.60 -16.07
CA THR A 114 12.83 7.98 -16.55
C THR A 114 13.49 8.94 -15.57
N PRO A 115 14.45 9.79 -16.00
CA PRO A 115 15.07 10.77 -15.12
C PRO A 115 14.04 11.80 -14.65
N ARG A 116 13.52 11.63 -13.44
CA ARG A 116 12.61 12.58 -12.78
C ARG A 116 12.57 12.36 -11.27
N THR A 117 12.14 13.38 -10.54
CA THR A 117 11.89 13.28 -9.10
C THR A 117 10.58 12.56 -8.81
N PHE A 118 10.63 11.66 -7.84
CA PHE A 118 9.49 10.94 -7.29
C PHE A 118 9.24 11.35 -5.84
N ALA A 119 7.97 11.40 -5.47
CA ALA A 119 7.55 11.40 -4.09
C ALA A 119 7.48 9.95 -3.58
N LEU A 120 8.08 9.69 -2.44
CA LEU A 120 8.13 8.40 -1.76
C LEU A 120 7.52 8.52 -0.36
N LEU A 121 6.59 7.64 -0.04
CA LEU A 121 5.98 7.52 1.28
C LEU A 121 6.03 6.08 1.72
N ALA A 122 6.40 5.85 2.97
CA ALA A 122 6.42 4.54 3.61
C ALA A 122 5.54 4.53 4.86
N TRP A 123 5.05 3.34 5.21
CA TRP A 123 4.31 3.14 6.44
C TRP A 123 4.52 1.73 6.98
N THR A 124 4.34 1.60 8.29
CA THR A 124 4.24 0.34 8.99
C THR A 124 2.80 0.12 9.44
N PHE A 125 2.41 -1.14 9.60
CA PHE A 125 1.08 -1.51 10.02
C PHE A 125 1.11 -2.84 10.78
N SER A 126 0.01 -3.11 11.49
CA SER A 126 -0.31 -4.44 12.01
C SER A 126 -1.64 -4.94 11.45
N VAL A 127 -1.76 -6.27 11.32
CA VAL A 127 -3.02 -6.93 10.99
C VAL A 127 -3.88 -6.98 12.24
N ARG A 128 -5.01 -6.29 12.22
CA ARG A 128 -5.98 -6.29 13.32
C ARG A 128 -6.91 -7.49 13.25
N ARG A 129 -7.26 -7.92 12.03
CA ARG A 129 -8.21 -9.01 11.79
C ARG A 129 -7.99 -9.66 10.42
N SER A 130 -8.04 -10.98 10.38
CA SER A 130 -8.14 -11.76 9.15
C SER A 130 -9.61 -11.94 8.72
N LEU A 131 -9.86 -11.86 7.42
CA LEU A 131 -11.17 -11.78 6.79
C LEU A 131 -11.20 -12.63 5.51
N SER A 132 -12.41 -12.89 5.00
CA SER A 132 -12.60 -13.51 3.68
C SER A 132 -13.91 -12.99 3.06
N VAL A 133 -13.96 -11.69 2.82
CA VAL A 133 -15.17 -11.01 2.29
C VAL A 133 -15.00 -10.76 0.79
N PRO A 134 -15.91 -11.25 -0.06
CA PRO A 134 -15.87 -10.97 -1.50
C PRO A 134 -15.92 -9.47 -1.78
N LEU A 135 -15.06 -9.00 -2.69
CA LEU A 135 -15.16 -7.64 -3.21
C LEU A 135 -16.21 -7.60 -4.32
N PRO A 136 -17.12 -6.59 -4.34
CA PRO A 136 -18.13 -6.50 -5.39
C PRO A 136 -17.52 -6.45 -6.81
N ARG A 137 -18.08 -7.22 -7.75
CA ARG A 137 -17.51 -7.47 -9.10
C ARG A 137 -17.24 -6.20 -9.92
N ALA A 138 -18.03 -5.15 -9.74
CA ALA A 138 -17.93 -3.91 -10.50
C ALA A 138 -16.79 -2.99 -10.06
N GLN A 139 -16.15 -3.26 -8.92
CA GLN A 139 -15.17 -2.35 -8.35
C GLN A 139 -13.81 -2.44 -9.06
N ARG A 140 -13.31 -1.28 -9.51
CA ARG A 140 -12.00 -1.16 -10.15
C ARG A 140 -11.06 -0.35 -9.26
N PHE A 141 -9.89 -0.92 -8.99
CA PHE A 141 -8.80 -0.20 -8.34
C PHE A 141 -8.30 0.91 -9.26
N ALA A 142 -7.97 2.05 -8.67
CA ALA A 142 -7.23 3.09 -9.37
C ALA A 142 -5.82 2.59 -9.73
N PRO A 143 -5.13 3.21 -10.70
CA PRO A 143 -3.73 2.89 -11.01
C PRO A 143 -2.79 2.98 -9.80
N SER A 144 -3.17 3.76 -8.78
CA SER A 144 -2.47 3.85 -7.50
C SER A 144 -2.59 2.59 -6.64
N GLY A 145 -3.36 1.58 -7.05
CA GLY A 145 -3.60 0.35 -6.28
C GLY A 145 -4.63 0.49 -5.17
N TRP A 146 -5.32 1.64 -5.09
CA TRP A 146 -6.32 1.93 -4.07
C TRP A 146 -7.75 1.90 -4.63
N LEU A 147 -8.68 1.53 -3.76
CA LEU A 147 -10.11 1.55 -4.02
C LEU A 147 -10.80 2.14 -2.79
N GLN A 148 -11.68 3.11 -3.01
CA GLN A 148 -12.58 3.64 -1.99
C GLN A 148 -13.97 3.07 -2.24
N VAL A 149 -14.59 2.50 -1.21
CA VAL A 149 -15.97 2.03 -1.27
C VAL A 149 -16.74 2.49 -0.05
N PRO A 150 -18.08 2.62 -0.14
CA PRO A 150 -18.94 2.69 1.03
C PRO A 150 -18.68 1.51 1.97
N ARG A 151 -18.71 1.74 3.29
CA ARG A 151 -18.40 0.70 4.29
C ARG A 151 -19.35 -0.50 4.21
N ASP A 152 -20.63 -0.24 3.98
CA ASP A 152 -21.69 -1.24 3.80
C ASP A 152 -21.49 -2.13 2.56
N ALA A 153 -20.74 -1.66 1.55
CA ALA A 153 -20.38 -2.47 0.39
C ALA A 153 -19.42 -3.62 0.73
N ILE A 154 -18.72 -3.54 1.86
CA ILE A 154 -17.96 -4.64 2.44
C ILE A 154 -18.81 -5.14 3.60
N ALA A 155 -19.76 -6.03 3.33
CA ALA A 155 -20.61 -6.64 4.35
C ALA A 155 -19.76 -7.50 5.31
N LEU A 156 -19.15 -6.84 6.29
CA LEU A 156 -18.43 -7.45 7.39
C LEU A 156 -19.49 -8.01 8.35
N LYS A 157 -20.04 -9.18 8.00
CA LYS A 157 -20.81 -9.98 8.95
C LYS A 157 -19.90 -10.49 10.06
#